data_AF-A0A9P7VNX8-F1
#
_entry.id   AF-A0A9P7VNX8-F1
#
_cell.length_a   1.000
_cell.length_b   1.000
_cell.length_c   1.000
_cell.angle_alpha   90.00
_cell.angle_beta   90.00
_cell.angle_gamma   90.00
#
_symmetry.space_group_name_H-M   'P 1'
#
loop_
_entity.id
_entity.type
_entity.pdbx_description
1 polymer ?
#
loop_
_entity_poly.entity_id
_entity_poly.type
_entity_poly.pdbx_seq_one_letter_code
_entity_poly.pdbx_strand_id
1 'polypeptide(L)'
;MTLIEWPKTLHEWRERCWKPEGSWPYDLWKREPLQKFFQEHGYSLWVTLYERGRGDSGHHRVSLVPASDEPRRPDGYTFLTRYECEPGIAIQEPDFGQLKNIHCAARTLHNQDVVIRLISIDGDATGDEHYKAIQRLCKGQTAFRGDNCALPLLNELEFNGLRFVVFPLLSDGGYIPWFYNVDEILDYLMQVFKGVKFCHDNLIAHLDLDSDNILFNFLGGLREPDGTTETDVTGPFRSHFPIRYYINDFETAVCFDEDSDPSSRKITGLPNVRVGRIGEYAREYAPEMLVGDPYCPFKADVWYLGRMLNTDMDREVKGFLEKVCFFLDHGSTVLTPFSV
;
A
#
# COMPACT_ATOMS: atom_id res chain seq x y z
N MET A 1 5.30 -37.10 14.78
CA MET A 1 5.02 -35.70 14.49
C MET A 1 6.28 -34.91 14.77
N THR A 2 6.96 -34.44 13.74
CA THR A 2 8.00 -33.43 13.91
C THR A 2 7.32 -32.16 14.44
N LEU A 3 7.77 -31.65 15.58
CA LEU A 3 7.38 -30.31 16.04
C LEU A 3 7.86 -29.33 14.96
N ILE A 4 6.91 -28.74 14.23
CA ILE A 4 7.23 -27.74 13.22
C ILE A 4 7.59 -26.47 13.96
N GLU A 5 8.81 -26.00 13.78
CA GLU A 5 9.29 -24.75 14.36
C GLU A 5 8.90 -23.57 13.45
N TRP A 6 8.07 -22.66 13.97
CA TRP A 6 7.73 -21.41 13.30
C TRP A 6 8.96 -20.51 13.22
N PRO A 7 9.10 -19.70 12.14
CA PRO A 7 10.14 -18.69 12.13
C PRO A 7 9.95 -17.74 13.32
N LYS A 8 11.06 -17.41 13.98
CA LYS A 8 11.08 -16.66 15.25
C LYS A 8 11.30 -15.17 15.05
N THR A 9 11.67 -14.76 13.83
CA THR A 9 11.89 -13.35 13.49
C THR A 9 11.16 -12.97 12.20
N LEU A 10 10.83 -11.69 12.06
CA LEU A 10 10.26 -11.13 10.83
C LEU A 10 11.24 -11.29 9.66
N HIS A 11 12.54 -11.20 9.92
CA HIS A 11 13.58 -11.49 8.92
C HIS A 11 13.44 -12.92 8.38
N GLU A 12 13.33 -13.93 9.25
CA GLU A 12 13.14 -15.32 8.81
C GLU A 12 11.83 -15.54 8.04
N TRP A 13 10.74 -14.85 8.43
CA TRP A 13 9.49 -14.86 7.67
C TRP A 13 9.69 -14.33 6.25
N ARG A 14 10.45 -13.22 6.09
CA ARG A 14 10.78 -12.62 4.79
C ARG A 14 11.71 -13.51 3.97
N GLU A 15 12.75 -14.11 4.56
CA GLU A 15 13.69 -14.97 3.82
C GLU A 15 13.00 -16.21 3.23
N ARG A 16 11.97 -16.72 3.89
CA ARG A 16 11.14 -17.81 3.33
C ARG A 16 10.33 -17.40 2.10
N CYS A 17 10.43 -16.16 1.60
CA CYS A 17 9.92 -15.78 0.29
C CYS A 17 10.64 -16.56 -0.82
N TRP A 18 11.89 -16.97 -0.58
CA TRP A 18 12.73 -17.70 -1.51
C TRP A 18 12.43 -19.20 -1.46
N LYS A 19 11.40 -19.62 -2.22
CA LYS A 19 10.96 -21.00 -2.51
C LYS A 19 12.03 -22.07 -2.19
N PRO A 20 12.08 -22.66 -0.97
CA PRO A 20 12.70 -23.97 -0.81
C PRO A 20 12.01 -24.93 -1.78
N GLU A 21 12.75 -25.81 -2.48
CA GLU A 21 12.18 -26.72 -3.49
C GLU A 21 10.80 -27.27 -3.06
N GLY A 22 9.76 -26.86 -3.78
CA GLY A 22 8.38 -27.32 -3.54
C GLY A 22 7.54 -26.55 -2.51
N SER A 23 7.97 -25.38 -2.01
CA SER A 23 7.15 -24.54 -1.12
C SER A 23 7.00 -23.09 -1.59
N TRP A 24 5.84 -22.51 -1.31
CA TRP A 24 5.46 -21.15 -1.69
C TRP A 24 5.43 -20.22 -0.47
N PRO A 25 5.72 -18.91 -0.64
CA PRO A 25 5.40 -17.82 0.29
C PRO A 25 4.16 -18.03 1.17
N TYR A 26 3.08 -18.38 0.50
CA TYR A 26 1.75 -18.57 1.05
C TYR A 26 1.61 -19.78 1.99
N ASP A 27 2.49 -20.79 1.87
CA ASP A 27 2.40 -22.02 2.66
C ASP A 27 2.57 -21.79 4.15
N LEU A 28 3.26 -20.72 4.58
CA LEU A 28 3.36 -20.37 5.99
C LEU A 28 2.00 -20.00 6.59
N TRP A 29 1.17 -19.29 5.82
CA TRP A 29 -0.14 -18.81 6.25
C TRP A 29 -1.19 -19.93 6.28
N LYS A 30 -1.07 -20.91 5.38
CA LYS A 30 -1.99 -22.05 5.28
C LYS A 30 -1.68 -23.22 6.22
N ARG A 31 -0.58 -23.18 6.96
CA ARG A 31 -0.23 -24.26 7.88
C ARG A 31 -1.12 -24.23 9.12
N GLU A 32 -1.54 -25.41 9.56
CA GLU A 32 -2.20 -25.56 10.85
C GLU A 32 -1.21 -25.43 12.02
N PRO A 33 -1.59 -24.81 13.16
CA PRO A 33 -2.95 -24.35 13.50
C PRO A 33 -3.29 -22.91 13.05
N LEU A 34 -2.41 -22.23 12.32
CA LEU A 34 -2.55 -20.81 11.98
C LEU A 34 -3.72 -20.56 11.00
N GLN A 35 -3.91 -21.43 10.01
CA GLN A 35 -5.03 -21.32 9.08
C GLN A 35 -6.38 -21.38 9.81
N LYS A 36 -6.57 -22.38 10.68
CA LYS A 36 -7.79 -22.51 11.49
C LYS A 36 -7.98 -21.32 12.42
N PHE A 37 -6.91 -20.78 13.00
CA PHE A 37 -6.99 -19.56 13.82
C PHE A 37 -7.64 -18.41 13.04
N PHE A 38 -7.21 -18.13 11.80
CA PHE A 38 -7.83 -17.08 10.99
C PHE A 38 -9.30 -17.36 10.68
N GLN A 39 -9.65 -18.61 10.36
CA GLN A 39 -11.03 -19.02 10.10
C GLN A 39 -11.93 -18.81 11.32
N GLU A 40 -11.47 -19.19 12.51
CA GLU A 40 -12.18 -19.00 13.78
C GLU A 40 -12.38 -17.51 14.12
N HIS A 41 -11.50 -16.63 13.63
CA HIS A 41 -11.62 -15.18 13.75
C HIS A 41 -12.37 -14.54 12.58
N GLY A 42 -12.98 -15.34 11.71
CA GLY A 42 -13.84 -14.86 10.63
C GLY A 42 -13.11 -14.40 9.38
N TYR A 43 -11.87 -14.85 9.16
CA TYR A 43 -11.07 -14.57 7.97
C TYR A 43 -10.82 -15.82 7.16
N SER A 44 -11.22 -15.79 5.89
CA SER A 44 -10.87 -16.80 4.89
C SER A 44 -9.69 -16.29 4.07
N LEU A 45 -8.52 -16.89 4.26
CA LEU A 45 -7.33 -16.55 3.47
C LEU A 45 -7.61 -16.77 1.98
N TRP A 46 -7.22 -15.80 1.15
CA TRP A 46 -7.26 -15.93 -0.30
C TRP A 46 -6.33 -17.04 -0.76
N VAL A 47 -6.66 -17.72 -1.85
CA VAL A 47 -5.99 -18.94 -2.34
C VAL A 47 -5.13 -18.63 -3.57
N THR A 48 -4.19 -19.51 -3.91
CA THR A 48 -3.38 -19.32 -5.12
C THR A 48 -4.17 -19.58 -6.40
N LEU A 49 -3.70 -19.04 -7.53
CA LEU A 49 -4.26 -19.37 -8.84
C LEU A 49 -4.14 -20.86 -9.16
N TYR A 50 -3.04 -21.51 -8.75
CA TYR A 50 -2.90 -22.96 -8.82
C TYR A 50 -4.03 -23.70 -8.09
N GLU A 51 -4.39 -23.29 -6.87
CA GLU A 51 -5.49 -23.90 -6.10
C GLU A 51 -6.87 -23.65 -6.73
N ARG A 52 -7.04 -22.56 -7.49
CA ARG A 52 -8.20 -22.32 -8.36
C ARG A 52 -8.15 -23.09 -9.69
N GLY A 53 -7.12 -23.88 -9.94
CA GLY A 53 -6.94 -24.64 -11.19
C GLY A 53 -6.55 -23.77 -12.40
N ARG A 54 -6.10 -22.52 -12.17
CA ARG A 54 -5.73 -21.56 -13.23
C ARG A 54 -4.21 -21.52 -13.50
N GLY A 55 -3.42 -22.22 -12.68
CA GLY A 55 -1.97 -22.27 -12.76
C GLY A 55 -1.32 -20.95 -12.29
N ASP A 56 -0.11 -21.04 -11.75
CA ASP A 56 0.65 -19.83 -11.41
C ASP A 56 1.45 -19.39 -12.65
N SER A 57 1.11 -18.24 -13.22
CA SER A 57 1.92 -17.61 -14.26
C SER A 57 3.29 -17.32 -13.66
N GLY A 58 4.35 -17.92 -14.24
CA GLY A 58 5.70 -18.04 -13.67
C GLY A 58 6.42 -16.73 -13.33
N HIS A 59 5.96 -16.02 -12.30
CA HIS A 59 6.46 -14.73 -11.88
C HIS A 59 7.17 -14.82 -10.53
N HIS A 60 7.96 -13.79 -10.21
CA HIS A 60 8.67 -13.61 -8.93
C HIS A 60 7.72 -13.35 -7.73
N ARG A 61 6.41 -13.58 -7.89
CA ARG A 61 5.35 -13.33 -6.90
C ARG A 61 4.28 -14.42 -6.97
N VAL A 62 3.58 -14.64 -5.86
CA VAL A 62 2.40 -15.54 -5.82
C VAL A 62 1.14 -14.69 -5.96
N SER A 63 0.34 -14.96 -6.99
CA SER A 63 -0.97 -14.33 -7.15
C SER A 63 -1.99 -15.04 -6.26
N LEU A 64 -2.61 -14.27 -5.35
CA LEU A 64 -3.68 -14.71 -4.50
C LEU A 64 -5.00 -14.14 -5.00
N VAL A 65 -6.04 -14.95 -4.99
CA VAL A 65 -7.42 -14.57 -5.37
C VAL A 65 -8.40 -15.02 -4.29
N PRO A 66 -9.59 -14.41 -4.18
CA PRO A 66 -10.60 -14.85 -3.23
C PRO A 66 -10.86 -16.36 -3.32
N ALA A 67 -11.11 -17.01 -2.18
CA ALA A 67 -11.44 -18.44 -2.15
C ALA A 67 -12.83 -18.76 -2.70
N SER A 68 -13.70 -17.76 -2.76
CA SER A 68 -15.10 -17.84 -3.18
C SER A 68 -15.38 -16.81 -4.26
N ASP A 69 -16.28 -17.15 -5.19
CA ASP A 69 -16.75 -16.28 -6.28
C ASP A 69 -17.84 -15.30 -5.83
N GLU A 70 -18.23 -15.34 -4.55
CA GLU A 70 -19.14 -14.35 -3.96
C GLU A 70 -18.59 -12.93 -4.18
N PRO A 71 -19.45 -11.96 -4.55
CA PRO A 71 -19.01 -10.60 -4.82
C PRO A 71 -18.48 -9.94 -3.55
N ARG A 72 -17.43 -9.12 -3.70
CA ARG A 72 -16.93 -8.25 -2.61
C ARG A 72 -18.06 -7.32 -2.19
N ARG A 73 -18.33 -7.24 -0.88
CA ARG A 73 -19.26 -6.26 -0.31
C ARG A 73 -18.54 -4.94 -0.02
N PRO A 74 -19.24 -3.80 -0.12
CA PRO A 74 -18.69 -2.51 0.28
C PRO A 74 -18.16 -2.52 1.71
N ASP A 75 -17.02 -1.86 1.92
CA ASP A 75 -16.35 -1.73 3.21
C ASP A 75 -16.21 -0.28 3.70
N GLY A 76 -16.61 0.69 2.86
CA GLY A 76 -16.50 2.11 3.15
C GLY A 76 -15.11 2.70 2.88
N TYR A 77 -14.16 1.88 2.43
CA TYR A 77 -12.78 2.28 2.12
C TYR A 77 -12.44 2.20 0.64
N THR A 78 -13.20 1.43 -0.15
CA THR A 78 -12.89 1.23 -1.57
C THR A 78 -14.09 1.52 -2.46
N PHE A 79 -13.84 2.18 -3.58
CA PHE A 79 -14.86 2.62 -4.53
C PHE A 79 -14.54 2.14 -5.96
N LEU A 80 -15.59 2.08 -6.77
CA LEU A 80 -15.52 1.83 -8.21
C LEU A 80 -15.97 3.09 -8.94
N THR A 81 -15.55 3.23 -10.18
CA THR A 81 -16.11 4.26 -11.06
C THR A 81 -17.53 3.89 -11.47
N ARG A 82 -18.29 4.89 -11.94
CA ARG A 82 -19.63 4.64 -12.51
C ARG A 82 -19.61 3.68 -13.71
N TYR A 83 -18.51 3.66 -14.46
CA TYR A 83 -18.36 2.84 -15.66
C TYR A 83 -18.27 1.36 -15.30
N GLU A 84 -17.55 1.02 -14.24
CA GLU A 84 -17.43 -0.36 -13.76
C GLU A 84 -18.73 -0.90 -13.16
N CYS A 85 -19.73 -0.04 -12.98
CA CYS A 85 -21.04 -0.39 -12.47
C CYS A 85 -22.09 -0.56 -13.57
N GLU A 86 -21.74 -0.37 -14.86
CA GLU A 86 -22.71 -0.50 -15.95
C GLU A 86 -23.03 -1.97 -16.28
N PRO A 87 -24.29 -2.30 -16.61
CA PRO A 87 -24.67 -3.67 -16.97
C PRO A 87 -23.82 -4.21 -18.13
N GLY A 88 -23.16 -5.36 -17.90
CA GLY A 88 -22.31 -6.01 -18.91
C GLY A 88 -20.82 -5.72 -18.78
N ILE A 89 -20.42 -4.76 -17.92
CA ILE A 89 -19.02 -4.55 -17.56
C ILE A 89 -18.64 -5.51 -16.44
N ALA A 90 -17.68 -6.39 -16.70
CA ALA A 90 -17.16 -7.32 -15.71
C ALA A 90 -16.20 -6.58 -14.77
N ILE A 91 -16.57 -6.43 -13.51
CA ILE A 91 -15.63 -6.03 -12.46
C ILE A 91 -14.57 -7.13 -12.37
N GLN A 92 -13.31 -6.75 -12.54
CA GLN A 92 -12.22 -7.73 -12.55
C GLN A 92 -12.17 -8.47 -11.21
N GLU A 93 -11.94 -9.78 -11.27
CA GLU A 93 -11.60 -10.56 -10.07
C GLU A 93 -10.31 -9.98 -9.47
N PRO A 94 -10.31 -9.59 -8.19
CA PRO A 94 -9.16 -8.95 -7.61
C PRO A 94 -8.02 -9.96 -7.44
N ASP A 95 -6.81 -9.53 -7.78
CA ASP A 95 -5.57 -10.29 -7.65
C ASP A 95 -4.64 -9.57 -6.69
N PHE A 96 -4.12 -10.30 -5.70
CA PHE A 96 -3.13 -9.79 -4.76
C PHE A 96 -1.79 -10.49 -5.00
N GLY A 97 -0.84 -9.76 -5.57
CA GLY A 97 0.53 -10.24 -5.73
C GLY A 97 1.26 -10.29 -4.39
N GLN A 98 1.32 -11.45 -3.76
CA GLN A 98 2.09 -11.67 -2.54
C GLN A 98 3.60 -11.64 -2.86
N LEU A 99 4.19 -10.44 -2.70
CA LEU A 99 5.62 -10.18 -2.86
C LEU A 99 6.40 -10.42 -1.55
N LYS A 100 5.76 -10.15 -0.41
CA LYS A 100 6.35 -10.26 0.92
C LYS A 100 5.54 -11.29 1.73
N ASN A 101 6.21 -12.29 2.30
CA ASN A 101 5.60 -13.34 3.13
C ASN A 101 4.95 -12.84 4.42
N ILE A 102 5.16 -11.58 4.78
CA ILE A 102 4.54 -10.97 5.95
C ILE A 102 3.15 -10.39 5.65
N HIS A 103 2.68 -10.48 4.40
CA HIS A 103 1.34 -10.07 3.98
C HIS A 103 0.56 -11.26 3.46
N CYS A 104 -0.74 -11.31 3.73
CA CYS A 104 -1.66 -12.26 3.10
C CYS A 104 -3.02 -11.61 2.88
N ALA A 105 -3.54 -11.66 1.66
CA ALA A 105 -4.91 -11.24 1.40
C ALA A 105 -5.90 -12.24 2.02
N ALA A 106 -7.02 -11.73 2.52
CA ALA A 106 -8.10 -12.52 3.09
C ALA A 106 -9.45 -11.86 2.81
N ARG A 107 -10.51 -12.64 2.99
CA ARG A 107 -11.90 -12.19 2.93
C ARG A 107 -12.55 -12.40 4.29
N THR A 108 -13.23 -11.39 4.81
CA THR A 108 -13.99 -11.49 6.06
C THR A 108 -15.25 -12.34 5.87
N LEU A 109 -15.85 -12.80 6.97
CA LEU A 109 -17.15 -13.49 6.97
C LEU A 109 -18.31 -12.64 6.40
N HIS A 110 -18.08 -11.33 6.22
CA HIS A 110 -19.00 -10.39 5.61
C HIS A 110 -18.66 -10.09 4.14
N ASN A 111 -17.84 -10.90 3.49
CA ASN A 111 -17.40 -10.74 2.10
C ASN A 111 -16.68 -9.42 1.82
N GLN A 112 -15.97 -8.85 2.81
CA GLN A 112 -15.10 -7.69 2.61
C GLN A 112 -13.66 -8.16 2.46
N ASP A 113 -12.91 -7.54 1.56
CA ASP A 113 -11.52 -7.93 1.28
C ASP A 113 -10.52 -7.13 2.11
N VAL A 114 -9.55 -7.82 2.68
CA VAL A 114 -8.58 -7.26 3.63
C VAL A 114 -7.18 -7.80 3.34
N VAL A 115 -6.18 -7.10 3.85
CA VAL A 115 -4.80 -7.62 3.95
C VAL A 115 -4.48 -7.83 5.41
N ILE A 116 -4.08 -9.06 5.74
CA ILE A 116 -3.53 -9.42 7.03
C ILE A 116 -2.01 -9.29 6.95
N ARG A 117 -1.41 -8.55 7.89
CA ARG A 117 0.03 -8.37 7.97
C ARG A 117 0.56 -8.90 9.30
N LEU A 118 1.60 -9.72 9.26
CA LEU A 118 2.43 -10.01 10.43
C LEU A 118 3.28 -8.77 10.75
N ILE A 119 3.02 -8.12 11.89
CA ILE A 119 3.64 -6.84 12.24
C ILE A 119 4.78 -6.97 13.25
N SER A 120 4.69 -7.91 14.19
CA SER A 120 5.71 -8.15 15.20
C SER A 120 5.70 -9.61 15.67
N ILE A 121 6.81 -10.07 16.24
CA ILE A 121 6.95 -11.39 16.85
C ILE A 121 7.56 -11.21 18.23
N ASP A 122 7.00 -11.87 19.25
CA ASP A 122 7.54 -11.83 20.61
C ASP A 122 9.00 -12.29 20.64
N GLY A 123 9.88 -11.44 21.20
CA GLY A 123 11.32 -11.67 21.24
C GLY A 123 12.09 -11.15 20.03
N ASP A 124 11.42 -10.61 19.01
CA ASP A 124 12.04 -9.93 17.86
C ASP A 124 11.66 -8.44 17.83
N ALA A 125 12.62 -7.59 18.17
CA ALA A 125 12.44 -6.14 18.25
C ALA A 125 12.28 -5.45 16.88
N THR A 126 12.53 -6.14 15.75
CA THR A 126 12.52 -5.50 14.42
C THR A 126 11.13 -5.03 13.97
N GLY A 127 10.05 -5.52 14.60
CA GLY A 127 8.68 -5.09 14.34
C GLY A 127 8.12 -4.05 15.32
N ASP A 128 8.84 -3.75 16.40
CA ASP A 128 8.28 -2.99 17.53
C ASP A 128 7.95 -1.54 17.17
N GLU A 129 8.85 -0.86 16.46
CA GLU A 129 8.62 0.53 16.04
C GLU A 129 7.48 0.64 15.02
N HIS A 130 7.36 -0.34 14.13
CA HIS A 130 6.24 -0.43 13.20
C HIS A 130 4.92 -0.59 13.97
N TYR A 131 4.86 -1.55 14.89
CA TYR A 131 3.68 -1.76 15.69
C TYR A 131 3.34 -0.52 16.52
N LYS A 132 4.33 0.12 17.15
CA LYS A 132 4.18 1.38 17.91
C LYS A 132 3.62 2.51 17.04
N ALA A 133 4.08 2.67 15.80
CA ALA A 133 3.54 3.65 14.85
C ALA A 133 2.07 3.40 14.56
N ILE A 134 1.70 2.15 14.24
CA ILE A 134 0.31 1.75 13.98
C ILE A 134 -0.58 1.98 15.22
N GLN A 135 -0.11 1.66 16.42
CA GLN A 135 -0.86 1.93 17.65
C GLN A 135 -1.16 3.42 17.82
N ARG A 136 -0.18 4.29 17.60
CA ARG A 136 -0.35 5.74 17.77
C ARG A 136 -1.27 6.35 16.73
N LEU A 137 -1.14 5.93 15.46
CA LEU A 137 -1.90 6.49 14.36
C LEU A 137 -3.33 5.93 14.30
N CYS A 138 -3.51 4.65 14.59
CA CYS A 138 -4.74 3.94 14.24
C CYS A 138 -5.56 3.45 15.44
N LYS A 139 -5.26 3.90 16.67
CA LYS A 139 -6.10 3.63 17.86
C LYS A 139 -6.63 4.89 18.53
N GLY A 140 -7.62 4.66 19.39
CA GLY A 140 -8.21 5.70 20.23
C GLY A 140 -8.81 6.83 19.39
N GLN A 141 -8.72 8.06 19.91
CA GLN A 141 -9.25 9.24 19.22
C GLN A 141 -8.49 9.58 17.94
N THR A 142 -7.20 9.24 17.85
CA THR A 142 -6.36 9.50 16.67
C THR A 142 -6.87 8.79 15.42
N ALA A 143 -7.40 7.57 15.58
CA ALA A 143 -7.98 6.78 14.49
C ALA A 143 -9.19 7.47 13.82
N PHE A 144 -9.93 8.29 14.57
CA PHE A 144 -11.15 8.96 14.10
C PHE A 144 -10.87 10.34 13.51
N ARG A 145 -9.62 10.80 13.51
CA ARG A 145 -9.27 12.11 12.98
C ARG A 145 -9.37 12.14 11.46
N GLY A 146 -10.14 13.07 10.93
CA GLY A 146 -10.35 13.19 9.48
C GLY A 146 -9.12 13.69 8.69
N ASP A 147 -8.11 14.21 9.39
CA ASP A 147 -6.80 14.58 8.82
C ASP A 147 -5.75 13.47 8.96
N ASN A 148 -6.12 12.30 9.51
CA ASN A 148 -5.27 11.13 9.56
C ASN A 148 -5.31 10.39 8.22
N CYS A 149 -4.20 10.43 7.49
CA CYS A 149 -4.05 9.71 6.23
C CYS A 149 -3.27 8.40 6.39
N ALA A 150 -3.06 7.87 7.60
CA ALA A 150 -2.49 6.53 7.76
C ALA A 150 -3.49 5.46 7.31
N LEU A 151 -2.99 4.34 6.78
CA LEU A 151 -3.84 3.21 6.41
C LEU A 151 -4.70 2.74 7.62
N PRO A 152 -6.04 2.70 7.51
CA PRO A 152 -6.89 2.41 8.65
C PRO A 152 -6.72 0.99 9.17
N LEU A 153 -6.48 0.85 10.48
CA LEU A 153 -6.44 -0.43 11.16
C LEU A 153 -7.86 -0.93 11.44
N LEU A 154 -8.21 -2.11 10.91
CA LEU A 154 -9.53 -2.72 11.12
C LEU A 154 -9.55 -3.64 12.33
N ASN A 155 -8.47 -4.42 12.53
CA ASN A 155 -8.40 -5.39 13.61
C ASN A 155 -6.94 -5.77 13.93
N GLU A 156 -6.75 -6.37 15.11
CA GLU A 156 -5.50 -6.96 15.57
C GLU A 156 -5.74 -8.38 16.06
N LEU A 157 -4.81 -9.26 15.76
CA LEU A 157 -4.88 -10.67 16.11
C LEU A 157 -3.55 -11.12 16.70
N GLU A 158 -3.58 -12.02 17.68
CA GLU A 158 -2.37 -12.57 18.28
C GLU A 158 -2.46 -14.10 18.33
N PHE A 159 -1.38 -14.78 17.89
CA PHE A 159 -1.30 -16.22 17.87
C PHE A 159 0.12 -16.68 18.23
N ASN A 160 0.28 -17.30 19.40
CA ASN A 160 1.56 -17.87 19.85
C ASN A 160 2.76 -16.90 19.73
N GLY A 161 2.55 -15.64 20.12
CA GLY A 161 3.57 -14.58 20.04
C GLY A 161 3.73 -13.95 18.65
N LEU A 162 2.99 -14.39 17.64
CA LEU A 162 2.87 -13.70 16.35
C LEU A 162 1.74 -12.66 16.45
N ARG A 163 2.04 -11.40 16.15
CA ARG A 163 1.04 -10.33 16.12
C ARG A 163 0.71 -9.93 14.70
N PHE A 164 -0.58 -9.95 14.37
CA PHE A 164 -1.10 -9.56 13.08
C PHE A 164 -1.97 -8.32 13.18
N VAL A 165 -1.95 -7.51 12.13
CA VAL A 165 -2.85 -6.38 11.92
C VAL A 165 -3.63 -6.59 10.63
N VAL A 166 -4.86 -6.11 10.59
CA VAL A 166 -5.77 -6.24 9.46
C VAL A 166 -6.08 -4.86 8.91
N PHE A 167 -5.82 -4.66 7.62
CA PHE A 167 -6.08 -3.43 6.89
C PHE A 167 -7.12 -3.67 5.78
N PRO A 168 -7.88 -2.65 5.34
CA PRO A 168 -8.70 -2.79 4.15
C PRO A 168 -7.79 -3.07 2.93
N LEU A 169 -8.26 -3.92 2.00
CA LEU A 169 -7.54 -4.14 0.74
C LEU A 169 -7.79 -2.95 -0.21
N LEU A 170 -6.76 -2.11 -0.35
CA LEU A 170 -6.73 -0.93 -1.22
C LEU A 170 -5.80 -1.13 -2.43
N SER A 171 -5.93 -0.28 -3.45
CA SER A 171 -5.04 -0.27 -4.61
C SER A 171 -3.71 0.43 -4.31
N ASP A 172 -2.63 -0.06 -4.91
CA ASP A 172 -1.30 0.56 -4.86
C ASP A 172 -1.14 1.62 -5.96
N GLY A 173 -0.38 2.68 -5.65
CA GLY A 173 -0.15 3.84 -6.52
C GLY A 173 0.71 3.56 -7.76
N GLY A 174 1.07 2.31 -8.04
CA GLY A 174 2.02 1.95 -9.10
C GLY A 174 1.60 2.39 -10.50
N TYR A 175 0.30 2.57 -10.74
CA TYR A 175 -0.27 2.93 -12.04
C TYR A 175 -1.55 3.76 -11.86
N ILE A 176 -1.40 4.94 -11.25
CA ILE A 176 -2.46 5.94 -11.14
C ILE A 176 -2.84 6.44 -12.55
N PRO A 177 -4.14 6.51 -12.93
CA PRO A 177 -4.51 7.22 -14.15
C PRO A 177 -4.21 8.72 -14.03
N TRP A 178 -3.62 9.25 -15.11
CA TRP A 178 -3.25 10.64 -15.36
C TRP A 178 -4.12 11.65 -14.63
N PHE A 179 -3.51 12.59 -13.92
CA PHE A 179 -4.24 13.74 -13.40
C PHE A 179 -4.95 14.46 -14.55
N TYR A 180 -6.27 14.56 -14.46
CA TYR A 180 -7.06 15.15 -15.56
C TYR A 180 -6.87 16.67 -15.63
N ASN A 181 -6.62 17.31 -14.48
CA ASN A 181 -6.40 18.73 -14.35
C ASN A 181 -5.48 19.04 -13.16
N VAL A 182 -5.11 20.33 -13.03
CA VAL A 182 -4.23 20.81 -11.96
C VAL A 182 -4.87 20.67 -10.58
N ASP A 183 -6.20 20.75 -10.45
CA ASP A 183 -6.88 20.61 -9.16
C ASP A 183 -6.70 19.19 -8.60
N GLU A 184 -6.72 18.17 -9.44
CA GLU A 184 -6.43 16.79 -9.05
C GLU A 184 -4.98 16.60 -8.55
N ILE A 185 -4.02 17.26 -9.20
CA ILE A 185 -2.61 17.26 -8.75
C ILE A 185 -2.51 17.93 -7.38
N LEU A 186 -3.10 19.11 -7.23
CA LEU A 186 -3.06 19.87 -5.99
C LEU A 186 -3.77 19.13 -4.85
N ASP A 187 -4.88 18.45 -5.12
CA ASP A 187 -5.57 17.62 -4.12
C ASP A 187 -4.70 16.44 -3.68
N TYR A 188 -4.09 15.70 -4.60
CA TYR A 188 -3.14 14.63 -4.27
C TYR A 188 -1.99 15.13 -3.39
N LEU A 189 -1.30 16.19 -3.83
CA LEU A 189 -0.19 16.79 -3.08
C LEU A 189 -0.65 17.21 -1.68
N MET A 190 -1.80 17.85 -1.57
CA MET A 190 -2.34 18.33 -0.30
C MET A 190 -2.67 17.18 0.65
N GLN A 191 -3.26 16.08 0.15
CA GLN A 191 -3.57 14.91 0.96
C GLN A 191 -2.29 14.23 1.47
N VAL A 192 -1.30 14.00 0.60
CA VAL A 192 -0.01 13.41 1.00
C VAL A 192 0.72 14.29 2.02
N PHE A 193 0.79 15.61 1.80
CA PHE A 193 1.44 16.54 2.72
C PHE A 193 0.77 16.58 4.08
N LYS A 194 -0.57 16.57 4.12
CA LYS A 194 -1.34 16.46 5.37
C LYS A 194 -1.02 15.16 6.09
N GLY A 195 -0.97 14.03 5.37
CA GLY A 195 -0.60 12.74 5.94
C GLY A 195 0.79 12.72 6.56
N VAL A 196 1.81 13.17 5.83
CA VAL A 196 3.20 13.21 6.34
C VAL A 196 3.30 14.16 7.53
N LYS A 197 2.69 15.34 7.44
CA LYS A 197 2.61 16.27 8.57
C LYS A 197 1.93 15.62 9.78
N PHE A 198 0.85 14.89 9.58
CA PHE A 198 0.13 14.21 10.65
C PHE A 198 1.03 13.18 11.35
N CYS A 199 1.79 12.37 10.59
CA CYS A 199 2.79 11.47 11.15
C CYS A 199 3.82 12.23 11.99
N HIS A 200 4.36 13.33 11.45
CA HIS A 200 5.39 14.15 12.12
C HIS A 200 4.86 14.82 13.40
N ASP A 201 3.62 15.32 13.38
CA ASP A 201 2.95 15.89 14.55
C ASP A 201 2.71 14.84 15.65
N ASN A 202 2.58 13.56 15.28
CA ASN A 202 2.53 12.42 16.21
C ASN A 202 3.92 11.83 16.53
N LEU A 203 4.99 12.55 16.17
CA LEU A 203 6.39 12.20 16.39
C LEU A 203 6.82 10.88 15.76
N ILE A 204 6.28 10.60 14.58
CA ILE A 204 6.58 9.42 13.77
C ILE A 204 7.23 9.89 12.47
N ALA A 205 8.46 9.44 12.22
CA ALA A 205 9.10 9.58 10.90
C ALA A 205 9.02 8.25 10.15
N HIS A 206 8.61 8.26 8.89
CA HIS A 206 8.28 7.07 8.08
C HIS A 206 9.52 6.35 7.54
N LEU A 207 10.46 7.11 6.99
CA LEU A 207 11.77 6.71 6.44
C LEU A 207 11.77 5.83 5.17
N ASP A 208 10.59 5.61 4.59
CA ASP A 208 10.40 4.83 3.35
C ASP A 208 9.28 5.43 2.47
N LEU A 209 9.13 6.76 2.41
CA LEU A 209 8.07 7.39 1.60
C LEU A 209 8.36 7.22 0.09
N ASP A 210 7.47 6.53 -0.63
CA ASP A 210 7.34 6.52 -2.11
C ASP A 210 5.88 6.32 -2.52
N SER A 211 5.63 6.46 -3.82
CA SER A 211 4.37 6.14 -4.48
C SER A 211 3.88 4.70 -4.28
N ASP A 212 4.77 3.70 -4.13
CA ASP A 212 4.38 2.31 -3.82
C ASP A 212 3.84 2.14 -2.37
N ASN A 213 4.16 3.09 -1.49
CA ASN A 213 3.68 3.15 -0.11
C ASN A 213 2.51 4.13 0.07
N ILE A 214 2.01 4.73 -1.02
CA ILE A 214 0.77 5.50 -1.04
C ILE A 214 -0.34 4.66 -1.70
N LEU A 215 -1.27 4.18 -0.88
CA LEU A 215 -2.46 3.45 -1.34
C LEU A 215 -3.62 4.41 -1.59
N PHE A 216 -4.63 3.98 -2.33
CA PHE A 216 -5.84 4.79 -2.55
C PHE A 216 -7.11 3.95 -2.65
N ASN A 217 -8.25 4.62 -2.45
CA ASN A 217 -9.58 4.03 -2.29
C ASN A 217 -10.25 3.56 -3.60
N PHE A 218 -9.55 2.81 -4.45
CA PHE A 218 -10.06 2.29 -5.72
C PHE A 218 -10.02 0.76 -5.83
N LEU A 219 -10.96 0.16 -6.56
CA LEU A 219 -11.13 -1.29 -6.72
C LEU A 219 -11.03 -1.77 -8.19
N GLY A 220 -10.68 -0.92 -9.15
CA GLY A 220 -10.80 -1.28 -10.57
C GLY A 220 -9.67 -2.09 -11.19
N GLY A 221 -8.57 -2.29 -10.47
CA GLY A 221 -7.42 -3.03 -11.00
C GLY A 221 -6.75 -2.38 -12.22
N LEU A 222 -5.84 -3.12 -12.84
CA LEU A 222 -4.88 -2.66 -13.86
C LEU A 222 -5.40 -2.69 -15.31
N ARG A 223 -6.69 -2.44 -15.56
CA ARG A 223 -7.19 -2.39 -16.95
C ARG A 223 -8.06 -1.18 -17.23
N GLU A 224 -7.64 -0.44 -18.25
CA GLU A 224 -8.52 0.38 -19.08
C GLU A 224 -9.73 -0.50 -19.48
N PRO A 225 -10.96 0.04 -19.45
CA PRO A 225 -12.15 -0.73 -19.79
C PRO A 225 -11.92 -1.46 -21.12
N ASP A 226 -11.96 -2.79 -21.07
CA ASP A 226 -11.90 -3.77 -22.16
C ASP A 226 -10.82 -3.65 -23.26
N GLY A 227 -9.87 -2.71 -23.18
CA GLY A 227 -8.88 -2.47 -24.23
C GLY A 227 -9.48 -2.00 -25.56
N THR A 228 -10.78 -1.63 -25.57
CA THR A 228 -11.47 -1.01 -26.71
C THR A 228 -11.99 0.39 -26.39
N THR A 229 -12.02 0.79 -25.12
CA THR A 229 -12.20 2.21 -24.79
C THR A 229 -10.92 2.98 -25.05
N GLU A 230 -11.03 4.04 -25.86
CA GLU A 230 -9.98 5.04 -25.98
C GLU A 230 -9.56 5.50 -24.57
N THR A 231 -8.26 5.70 -24.36
CA THR A 231 -7.69 6.14 -23.08
C THR A 231 -8.33 7.44 -22.54
N ASP A 232 -9.02 8.19 -23.40
CA ASP A 232 -9.80 9.40 -23.11
C ASP A 232 -11.20 9.15 -22.50
N VAL A 233 -11.71 7.92 -22.49
CA VAL A 233 -13.09 7.60 -22.02
C VAL A 233 -13.21 7.56 -20.49
N THR A 234 -12.10 7.45 -19.76
CA THR A 234 -12.13 7.41 -18.28
C THR A 234 -12.43 8.75 -17.62
N GLY A 235 -12.62 9.83 -18.40
CA GLY A 235 -13.04 11.14 -17.92
C GLY A 235 -12.17 11.64 -16.75
N PRO A 236 -12.63 12.64 -15.98
CA PRO A 236 -11.99 12.97 -14.71
C PRO A 236 -12.24 11.85 -13.70
N PHE A 237 -11.39 10.81 -13.68
CA PHE A 237 -11.48 9.63 -12.81
C PHE A 237 -11.80 9.99 -11.35
N ARG A 238 -11.09 11.00 -10.81
CA ARG A 238 -11.22 11.43 -9.41
C ARG A 238 -12.50 12.22 -9.14
N SER A 239 -13.30 12.54 -10.17
CA SER A 239 -14.63 13.14 -10.02
C SER A 239 -15.72 12.14 -9.68
N HIS A 240 -15.50 10.83 -9.90
CA HIS A 240 -16.53 9.81 -9.68
C HIS A 240 -16.77 9.49 -8.20
N PHE A 241 -15.76 9.70 -7.36
CA PHE A 241 -15.83 9.49 -5.92
C PHE A 241 -14.78 10.38 -5.22
N PRO A 242 -14.98 10.74 -3.94
CA PRO A 242 -13.98 11.47 -3.17
C PRO A 242 -12.72 10.61 -3.00
N ILE A 243 -11.68 10.88 -3.79
CA ILE A 243 -10.42 10.13 -3.71
C ILE A 243 -9.72 10.36 -2.37
N ARG A 244 -9.14 9.30 -1.81
CA ARG A 244 -8.39 9.29 -0.56
C ARG A 244 -7.08 8.56 -0.76
N TYR A 245 -6.00 9.21 -0.35
CA TYR A 245 -4.65 8.66 -0.35
C TYR A 245 -4.24 8.28 1.07
N TYR A 246 -3.67 7.09 1.22
CA TYR A 246 -3.30 6.51 2.50
C TYR A 246 -1.81 6.17 2.52
N ILE A 247 -1.11 6.66 3.54
CA ILE A 247 0.28 6.29 3.83
C ILE A 247 0.28 4.90 4.46
N ASN A 248 1.10 4.01 3.91
CA ASN A 248 1.24 2.61 4.32
C ASN A 248 2.73 2.25 4.51
N ASP A 249 2.99 1.08 5.10
CA ASP A 249 4.31 0.47 5.30
C ASP A 249 5.25 1.25 6.25
N PHE A 250 4.78 1.50 7.48
CA PHE A 250 5.55 2.08 8.58
C PHE A 250 6.64 1.15 9.15
N GLU A 251 7.13 0.19 8.37
CA GLU A 251 8.10 -0.80 8.85
C GLU A 251 9.41 -0.15 9.29
N THR A 252 9.91 0.80 8.50
CA THR A 252 11.15 1.56 8.78
C THR A 252 10.95 2.72 9.74
N ALA A 253 9.71 2.95 10.19
CA ALA A 253 9.37 4.14 10.94
C ALA A 253 10.08 4.20 12.28
N VAL A 254 10.16 5.40 12.83
CA VAL A 254 10.67 5.66 14.18
C VAL A 254 9.71 6.54 14.96
N CYS A 255 9.47 6.16 16.21
CA CYS A 255 8.54 6.82 17.10
C CYS A 255 9.26 7.43 18.29
N PHE A 256 9.33 8.77 18.36
CA PHE A 256 9.89 9.47 19.52
C PHE A 256 8.83 9.67 20.62
N ASP A 257 9.25 9.79 21.87
CA ASP A 257 8.32 10.07 22.97
C ASP A 257 7.80 11.50 22.92
N GLU A 258 6.55 11.72 23.33
CA GLU A 258 5.87 13.02 23.28
C GLU A 258 6.66 14.11 24.03
N ASP A 259 7.24 13.74 25.17
CA ASP A 259 8.03 14.62 26.02
C ASP A 259 9.51 14.72 25.62
N SER A 260 9.93 14.04 24.54
CA SER A 260 11.32 14.10 24.08
C SER A 260 11.70 15.50 23.60
N ASP A 261 12.90 15.96 23.94
CA ASP A 261 13.41 17.23 23.45
C ASP A 261 13.59 17.19 21.91
N PRO A 262 13.07 18.17 21.14
CA PRO A 262 13.17 18.16 19.68
C PRO A 262 14.59 18.02 19.13
N SER A 263 15.61 18.55 19.84
CA SER A 263 17.00 18.45 19.40
C SER A 263 17.59 17.04 19.57
N SER A 264 17.00 16.24 20.47
CA SER A 264 17.37 14.84 20.72
C SER A 264 16.79 13.85 19.70
N ARG A 265 15.83 14.28 18.88
CA ARG A 265 15.11 13.43 17.91
C ARG A 265 15.96 13.14 16.68
N LYS A 266 17.01 12.36 16.89
CA LYS A 266 17.98 11.93 15.87
C LYS A 266 18.16 10.43 15.89
N ILE A 267 18.50 9.86 14.75
CA ILE A 267 18.82 8.44 14.61
C ILE A 267 20.14 8.25 13.87
N THR A 268 20.72 7.07 14.00
CA THR A 268 21.91 6.62 13.24
C THR A 268 21.56 5.37 12.43
N GLY A 269 22.31 5.13 11.36
CA GLY A 269 22.15 3.97 10.49
C GLY A 269 21.07 4.13 9.41
N LEU A 270 21.07 3.17 8.49
CA LEU A 270 20.18 3.15 7.32
C LEU A 270 18.82 2.51 7.67
N PRO A 271 17.70 3.04 7.15
CA PRO A 271 16.35 2.58 7.52
C PRO A 271 16.12 1.07 7.36
N ASN A 272 16.48 0.51 6.21
CA ASN A 272 16.36 -0.92 5.89
C ASN A 272 17.21 -1.80 6.83
N VAL A 273 18.44 -1.38 7.15
CA VAL A 273 19.35 -2.14 8.03
C VAL A 273 18.80 -2.19 9.45
N ARG A 274 18.21 -1.09 9.94
CA ARG A 274 17.63 -1.01 11.29
C ARG A 274 16.47 -1.99 11.50
N VAL A 275 15.76 -2.34 10.43
CA VAL A 275 14.65 -3.32 10.46
C VAL A 275 15.07 -4.73 10.05
N GLY A 276 16.38 -5.00 10.00
CA GLY A 276 16.92 -6.31 9.68
C GLY A 276 16.75 -6.71 8.20
N ARG A 277 16.55 -5.76 7.28
CA ARG A 277 16.59 -6.04 5.84
C ARG A 277 18.04 -6.00 5.36
N ILE A 278 18.51 -7.13 4.84
CA ILE A 278 19.87 -7.30 4.32
C ILE A 278 19.79 -7.36 2.79
N GLY A 279 20.74 -6.75 2.09
CA GLY A 279 20.82 -6.78 0.63
C GLY A 279 20.59 -5.41 -0.02
N GLU A 280 20.41 -5.41 -1.34
CA GLU A 280 20.18 -4.21 -2.13
C GLU A 280 18.84 -3.57 -1.73
N TYR A 281 18.92 -2.31 -1.31
CA TYR A 281 17.75 -1.47 -1.08
C TYR A 281 17.47 -0.71 -2.37
N ALA A 282 16.24 -0.86 -2.89
CA ALA A 282 15.87 -0.28 -4.17
C ALA A 282 15.84 1.26 -4.18
N ARG A 283 15.90 1.89 -3.00
CA ARG A 283 15.76 3.33 -2.82
C ARG A 283 17.10 3.98 -2.54
N GLU A 284 17.24 5.17 -3.08
CA GLU A 284 18.38 6.04 -2.81
C GLU A 284 18.24 6.63 -1.41
N TYR A 285 19.33 6.69 -0.65
CA TYR A 285 19.30 7.25 0.70
C TYR A 285 19.43 8.77 0.69
N ALA A 286 18.75 9.43 1.62
CA ALA A 286 18.98 10.85 1.86
C ALA A 286 20.47 11.10 2.20
N PRO A 287 21.12 12.16 1.66
CA PRO A 287 22.57 12.35 1.77
C PRO A 287 23.11 12.31 3.21
N GLU A 288 22.36 12.86 4.16
CA GLU A 288 22.71 12.88 5.58
C GLU A 288 22.80 11.48 6.22
N MET A 289 22.08 10.49 5.68
CA MET A 289 22.14 9.11 6.18
C MET A 289 23.46 8.42 5.85
N LEU A 290 24.15 8.88 4.80
CA LEU A 290 25.39 8.29 4.29
C LEU A 290 26.64 8.81 5.00
N VAL A 291 26.51 9.88 5.79
CA VAL A 291 27.64 10.50 6.53
C VAL A 291 28.00 9.69 7.78
N GLY A 292 27.05 8.92 8.33
CA GLY A 292 27.23 8.12 9.55
C GLY A 292 26.95 8.88 10.86
N ASP A 293 26.81 10.21 10.80
CA ASP A 293 26.43 11.05 11.94
C ASP A 293 24.93 10.93 12.27
N PRO A 294 24.52 11.19 13.52
CA PRO A 294 23.10 11.26 13.87
C PRO A 294 22.35 12.32 13.07
N TYR A 295 21.29 11.92 12.38
CA TYR A 295 20.48 12.78 11.51
C TYR A 295 19.03 12.89 11.99
N CYS A 296 18.33 13.93 11.53
CA CYS A 296 16.91 14.13 11.83
C CYS A 296 16.05 13.30 10.87
N PRO A 297 15.31 12.28 11.34
CA PRO A 297 14.54 11.41 10.45
C PRO A 297 13.35 12.13 9.79
N PHE A 298 12.80 13.15 10.44
CA PHE A 298 11.74 13.98 9.85
C PHE A 298 12.21 14.78 8.63
N LYS A 299 13.48 15.23 8.62
CA LYS A 299 14.04 15.90 7.45
C LYS A 299 14.31 14.91 6.31
N ALA A 300 14.72 13.70 6.65
CA ALA A 300 14.88 12.63 5.69
C ALA A 300 13.53 12.26 5.02
N ASP A 301 12.43 12.23 5.78
CA ASP A 301 11.08 12.06 5.19
C ASP A 301 10.75 13.15 4.18
N VAL A 302 11.07 14.42 4.49
CA VAL A 302 10.85 15.54 3.54
C VAL A 302 11.69 15.35 2.28
N TRP A 303 12.92 14.83 2.41
CA TRP A 303 13.75 14.49 1.25
C TRP A 303 13.14 13.37 0.40
N TYR A 304 12.70 12.27 1.02
CA TYR A 304 12.03 11.17 0.32
C TYR A 304 10.75 11.63 -0.37
N LEU A 305 9.93 12.41 0.33
CA LEU A 305 8.74 13.03 -0.23
C LEU A 305 9.08 13.89 -1.46
N GLY A 306 10.14 14.69 -1.39
CA GLY A 306 10.61 15.48 -2.54
C GLY A 306 11.05 14.61 -3.73
N ARG A 307 11.76 13.50 -3.48
CA ARG A 307 12.20 12.54 -4.52
C ARG A 307 11.04 11.81 -5.16
N MET A 308 10.10 11.32 -4.35
CA MET A 308 8.86 10.69 -4.78
C MET A 308 8.09 11.65 -5.69
N LEU A 309 7.80 12.86 -5.21
CA LEU A 309 7.06 13.86 -5.99
C LEU A 309 7.79 14.28 -7.27
N ASN A 310 9.11 14.41 -7.24
CA ASN A 310 9.86 14.70 -8.46
C ASN A 310 9.72 13.57 -9.49
N THR A 311 9.72 12.30 -9.05
CA THR A 311 9.57 11.14 -9.93
C THR A 311 8.14 11.04 -10.47
N ASP A 312 7.15 11.18 -9.60
CA ASP A 312 5.74 11.14 -9.96
C ASP A 312 5.41 12.30 -10.90
N MET A 313 5.79 13.53 -10.56
CA MET A 313 5.51 14.69 -11.41
C MET A 313 6.30 14.69 -12.71
N ASP A 314 7.55 14.20 -12.76
CA ASP A 314 8.29 14.11 -14.03
C ASP A 314 7.62 13.14 -15.01
N ARG A 315 7.10 12.01 -14.50
CA ARG A 315 6.34 11.04 -15.31
C ARG A 315 5.00 11.61 -15.75
N GLU A 316 4.25 12.20 -14.82
CA GLU A 316 2.86 12.59 -15.05
C GLU A 316 2.71 13.97 -15.74
N VAL A 317 3.52 14.97 -15.37
CA VAL A 317 3.43 16.33 -15.94
C VAL A 317 3.94 16.36 -17.38
N LYS A 318 4.96 15.56 -17.72
CA LYS A 318 5.43 15.46 -19.12
C LYS A 318 4.30 14.99 -20.03
N GLY A 319 3.62 13.90 -19.70
CA GLY A 319 2.53 13.46 -20.57
C GLY A 319 1.24 14.28 -20.45
N PHE A 320 1.01 15.00 -19.34
CA PHE A 320 -0.03 16.05 -19.31
C PHE A 320 0.29 17.18 -20.31
N LEU A 321 1.51 17.70 -20.30
CA LEU A 321 1.94 18.75 -21.23
C LEU A 321 1.97 18.25 -22.68
N GLU A 322 2.39 17.02 -22.94
CA GLU A 322 2.32 16.42 -24.28
C GLU A 322 0.88 16.32 -24.78
N LYS A 323 -0.07 15.90 -23.94
CA LYS A 323 -1.51 15.86 -24.28
C LYS A 323 -2.06 17.26 -24.55
N VAL A 324 -1.80 18.23 -23.68
CA VAL A 324 -2.28 19.62 -23.84
C VAL A 324 -1.66 20.28 -25.07
N CYS A 325 -0.35 20.13 -25.29
CA CYS A 325 0.32 20.67 -26.47
C CYS A 325 -0.17 20.00 -27.76
N PHE A 326 -0.38 18.68 -27.76
CA PHE A 326 -0.98 17.98 -28.90
C PHE A 326 -2.37 18.53 -29.25
N PHE A 327 -3.22 18.77 -28.24
CA PHE A 327 -4.52 19.40 -28.42
C PHE A 327 -4.44 20.85 -28.94
N LEU A 328 -3.45 21.63 -28.50
CA LEU A 328 -3.24 23.00 -28.99
C LEU A 328 -2.71 23.04 -30.43
N ASP A 329 -1.82 22.12 -30.79
CA ASP A 329 -1.22 22.02 -32.13
C ASP A 329 -2.19 21.46 -33.18
N HIS A 330 -3.14 20.59 -32.78
CA HIS A 330 -4.09 19.94 -33.70
C HIS A 330 -5.53 20.48 -33.58
N GLY A 331 -5.89 21.17 -32.50
CA GLY A 331 -7.21 21.75 -32.27
C GLY A 331 -7.50 23.05 -33.03
N SER A 332 -6.52 23.60 -33.77
CA SER A 332 -6.68 24.84 -34.54
C SER A 332 -7.28 24.64 -35.95
N THR A 333 -7.68 23.42 -36.34
CA THR A 333 -8.30 23.13 -37.65
C THR A 333 -9.83 23.01 -37.65
N VAL A 334 -10.52 23.18 -36.52
CA VAL A 334 -12.00 23.15 -36.48
C VAL A 334 -12.56 24.38 -35.78
N LEU A 335 -12.36 25.54 -36.39
CA LEU A 335 -13.24 26.70 -36.18
C LEU A 335 -13.81 27.11 -37.54
N THR A 336 -14.96 26.56 -37.90
CA THR A 336 -15.78 27.16 -38.96
C THR A 336 -16.39 28.47 -38.43
N PRO A 337 -16.37 29.55 -39.23
CA PRO A 337 -16.81 30.85 -38.77
C PRO A 337 -18.33 30.86 -38.65
N PHE A 338 -18.83 31.33 -37.50
CA PHE A 338 -20.22 31.77 -37.38
C PHE A 338 -20.44 32.92 -38.38
N SER A 339 -21.26 32.67 -39.40
CA SER A 339 -21.88 33.71 -40.22
C SER A 339 -23.37 33.80 -39.89
N VAL A 340 -23.78 35.04 -39.64
CA VAL A 340 -25.06 35.58 -39.14
C VAL A 340 -26.32 34.94 -39.72
#